data_AF-A0A4C1TR82-F1
#
_entry.id   AF-A0A4C1TR82-F1
#
_cell.length_a   1.000
_cell.length_b   1.000
_cell.length_c   1.000
_cell.angle_alpha   90.00
_cell.angle_beta   90.00
_cell.angle_gamma   90.00
#
_symmetry.space_group_name_H-M   'P 1'
#
loop_
_entity.id
_entity.type
_entity.pdbx_description
1 polymer ?
#
loop_
_entity_poly.entity_id
_entity_poly.type
_entity_poly.pdbx_seq_one_letter_code
_entity_poly.pdbx_strand_id
1 'polypeptide(L)'
;MGLVPVKKNRCDLSASDSSTSTNYLVNIPKLKGRENYDDWCFAAENVLILEGMADAIKESLTLTATTAQKSDDMKTRAKLILTIDGFLYVHIRNTTTTYDLWKTLKNMFNDSGYS
;
A
#
# COMPACT_ATOMS: atom_id res chain seq x y z
N MET A 1 -3.22 -17.70 59.81
CA MET A 1 -2.04 -16.82 59.60
C MET A 1 -1.32 -17.34 58.37
N GLY A 2 -1.42 -16.78 57.17
CA GLY A 2 -1.57 -15.39 56.80
C GLY A 2 -0.21 -14.91 56.25
N LEU A 3 -0.08 -14.86 54.92
CA LEU A 3 0.47 -13.75 54.12
C LEU A 3 0.73 -14.22 52.67
N VAL A 4 -0.03 -13.64 51.73
CA VAL A 4 0.36 -13.41 50.34
C VAL A 4 0.32 -11.89 50.15
N PRO A 5 1.30 -11.30 49.43
CA PRO A 5 1.00 -10.54 48.21
C PRO A 5 2.02 -10.85 47.09
N VAL A 6 1.63 -11.20 45.86
CA VAL A 6 1.13 -10.37 44.73
C VAL A 6 2.22 -9.63 43.92
N LYS A 7 2.36 -10.09 42.66
CA LYS A 7 2.72 -9.43 41.39
C LYS A 7 4.11 -8.80 41.18
N LYS A 8 4.79 -9.22 40.11
CA LYS A 8 4.92 -8.35 38.92
C LYS A 8 5.22 -9.12 37.63
N ASN A 9 4.28 -8.96 36.69
CA ASN A 9 4.34 -9.36 35.30
C ASN A 9 5.65 -8.90 34.65
N ARG A 10 6.32 -9.78 33.91
CA ARG A 10 7.19 -9.37 32.81
C ARG A 10 6.47 -9.78 31.54
N CYS A 11 5.53 -8.95 31.13
CA CYS A 11 5.00 -9.00 29.77
C CYS A 11 6.19 -8.85 28.84
N ASP A 12 6.30 -9.75 27.86
CA ASP A 12 7.14 -9.56 26.70
C ASP A 12 6.84 -8.17 26.15
N LEU A 13 7.82 -7.27 26.28
CA LEU A 13 7.82 -6.00 25.60
C LEU A 13 7.94 -6.38 24.13
N SER A 14 6.81 -6.47 23.41
CA SER A 14 6.86 -6.48 21.96
C SER A 14 7.62 -5.23 21.61
N ALA A 15 8.82 -5.39 21.05
CA ALA A 15 9.57 -4.30 20.46
C ALA A 15 8.58 -3.59 19.53
N SER A 16 8.13 -2.42 19.96
CA SER A 16 7.50 -1.47 19.07
C SER A 16 8.68 -1.03 18.23
N ASP A 17 8.93 -1.77 17.16
CA ASP A 17 9.85 -1.36 16.13
C ASP A 17 9.27 -0.03 15.63
N SER A 18 9.75 1.07 16.22
CA SER A 18 9.56 2.39 15.66
C SER A 18 10.39 2.38 14.40
N SER A 19 9.87 1.71 13.38
CA SER A 19 10.32 1.81 12.01
C SER A 19 10.35 3.29 11.74
N THR A 20 11.54 3.86 11.68
CA THR A 20 11.73 5.23 11.22
C THR A 20 11.14 5.23 9.82
N SER A 21 9.93 5.75 9.68
CA SER A 21 9.15 5.68 8.43
C SER A 21 9.86 6.51 7.40
N THR A 22 10.85 5.90 6.76
CA THR A 22 11.59 6.51 5.65
C THR A 22 10.56 6.72 4.56
N ASN A 23 10.28 7.97 4.26
CA ASN A 23 9.23 8.31 3.31
C ASN A 23 9.77 8.09 1.89
N TYR A 24 9.76 6.83 1.44
CA TYR A 24 10.24 6.46 0.10
C TYR A 24 9.38 7.06 -1.02
N LEU A 25 8.17 7.54 -0.70
CA LEU A 25 7.25 8.14 -1.67
C LEU A 25 7.84 9.38 -2.35
N VAL A 26 8.74 10.11 -1.68
CA VAL A 26 9.39 11.30 -2.27
C VAL A 26 10.30 10.95 -3.45
N ASN A 27 10.72 9.68 -3.55
CA ASN A 27 11.57 9.19 -4.64
C ASN A 27 10.76 8.63 -5.80
N ILE A 28 9.44 8.47 -5.65
CA ILE A 28 8.57 7.98 -6.72
C ILE A 28 8.20 9.17 -7.60
N PRO A 29 8.52 9.15 -8.91
CA PRO A 29 8.06 10.20 -9.82
C PRO A 29 6.53 10.22 -9.84
N LYS A 30 5.91 11.39 -10.02
CA LYS A 30 4.45 11.43 -10.19
C LYS A 30 4.04 10.71 -11.48
N LEU A 31 3.06 9.81 -11.43
CA LEU A 31 2.47 9.24 -12.64
C LEU A 31 1.76 10.34 -13.42
N LYS A 32 2.26 10.66 -14.62
CA LYS A 32 1.72 11.71 -15.49
C LYS A 32 0.88 11.14 -16.63
N GLY A 33 1.15 9.89 -17.00
CA GLY A 33 0.42 9.19 -18.03
C GLY A 33 1.27 8.07 -18.61
N ARG A 34 1.07 7.80 -19.89
CA ARG A 34 1.78 6.74 -20.62
C ARG A 34 3.28 6.99 -20.70
N GLU A 35 3.69 8.26 -20.76
CA GLU A 35 5.09 8.68 -20.95
C GLU A 35 6.03 8.22 -19.84
N ASN A 36 5.51 7.92 -18.65
CA ASN A 36 6.30 7.47 -17.51
C ASN A 36 5.65 6.32 -16.75
N TYR A 37 4.71 5.61 -17.37
CA TYR A 37 3.95 4.55 -16.72
C TYR A 37 4.86 3.40 -16.27
N ASP A 38 5.76 2.92 -17.13
CA ASP A 38 6.64 1.79 -16.80
C ASP A 38 7.61 2.12 -15.66
N ASP A 39 8.24 3.30 -15.71
CA ASP A 39 9.12 3.79 -14.64
C ASP A 39 8.38 3.98 -13.32
N TRP A 40 7.16 4.53 -13.39
CA TRP A 40 6.31 4.70 -12.22
C TRP A 40 5.92 3.35 -11.62
N CYS A 41 5.51 2.39 -12.46
CA CYS A 41 5.16 1.04 -12.01
C CYS A 41 6.35 0.39 -11.28
N PHE A 42 7.54 0.44 -11.87
CA PHE A 42 8.74 -0.10 -11.25
C PHE A 42 9.02 0.55 -9.89
N ALA A 43 8.94 1.88 -9.79
CA ALA A 43 9.16 2.59 -8.52
C ALA A 43 8.08 2.28 -7.47
N ALA A 44 6.81 2.28 -7.88
CA ALA A 44 5.67 2.01 -7.01
C ALA A 44 5.72 0.58 -6.44
N GLU A 45 5.99 -0.43 -7.27
CA GLU A 45 6.14 -1.82 -6.84
C GLU A 45 7.23 -1.98 -5.78
N ASN A 46 8.40 -1.36 -5.98
CA ASN A 46 9.51 -1.44 -5.04
C ASN A 46 9.19 -0.80 -3.68
N VAL A 47 8.45 0.32 -3.67
CA VAL A 47 8.01 0.90 -2.39
C VAL A 47 6.99 0.00 -1.68
N LEU A 48 6.11 -0.66 -2.42
CA LEU A 48 5.21 -1.65 -1.81
C LEU A 48 5.95 -2.87 -1.25
N ILE A 49 7.04 -3.30 -1.88
CA ILE A 49 7.91 -4.36 -1.35
C ILE A 49 8.54 -3.94 -0.02
N LEU A 50 9.09 -2.72 0.07
CA LEU A 50 9.67 -2.19 1.31
C LEU A 50 8.64 -2.09 2.44
N GLU A 51 7.37 -1.90 2.09
CA GLU A 51 6.25 -1.76 3.02
C GLU A 51 5.56 -3.10 3.35
N GLY A 52 5.96 -4.20 2.70
CA GLY A 52 5.33 -5.51 2.86
C GLY A 52 3.91 -5.61 2.25
N MET A 53 3.58 -4.76 1.30
CA MET A 53 2.23 -4.60 0.71
C MET A 53 2.16 -4.96 -0.78
N ALA A 54 3.21 -5.59 -1.33
CA ALA A 54 3.32 -5.88 -2.77
C ALA A 54 2.20 -6.79 -3.30
N ASP A 55 1.56 -7.59 -2.46
CA ASP A 55 0.48 -8.49 -2.90
C ASP A 55 -0.85 -7.75 -3.13
N ALA A 56 -1.03 -6.56 -2.55
CA ALA A 56 -2.24 -5.76 -2.70
C ALA A 56 -2.50 -5.25 -4.14
N ILE A 57 -1.48 -5.27 -5.01
CA ILE A 57 -1.61 -4.94 -6.44
C ILE A 57 -1.72 -6.18 -7.34
N LYS A 58 -1.45 -7.37 -6.81
CA LYS A 58 -1.50 -8.64 -7.56
C LYS A 58 -2.86 -9.30 -7.43
N GLU A 59 -3.47 -9.21 -6.26
CA GLU A 59 -4.75 -9.86 -5.96
C GLU A 59 -5.72 -8.92 -5.25
N SER A 60 -7.01 -9.14 -5.51
CA SER A 60 -8.08 -8.42 -4.81
C SER A 60 -8.24 -8.95 -3.39
N LEU A 61 -8.58 -8.05 -2.47
CA LEU A 61 -9.04 -8.46 -1.14
C LEU A 61 -10.22 -9.43 -1.24
N THR A 62 -10.15 -10.49 -0.44
CA THR A 62 -11.23 -11.47 -0.29
C THR A 62 -12.37 -10.91 0.55
N LEU A 63 -13.59 -11.44 0.37
CA LEU A 63 -14.74 -11.07 1.21
C LEU A 63 -14.53 -11.40 2.70
N THR A 64 -13.68 -12.40 2.97
CA THR A 64 -13.31 -12.86 4.31
C THR A 64 -12.10 -12.11 4.89
N ALA A 65 -11.63 -11.04 4.23
CA ALA A 65 -10.50 -10.26 4.71
C ALA A 65 -10.76 -9.67 6.11
N THR A 66 -9.76 -9.82 6.97
CA THR A 66 -9.76 -9.26 8.33
C THR A 66 -9.77 -7.73 8.30
N THR A 67 -10.15 -7.11 9.41
CA THR A 67 -10.10 -5.65 9.57
C THR A 67 -8.69 -5.08 9.37
N ALA A 68 -7.65 -5.82 9.78
CA ALA A 68 -6.26 -5.43 9.57
C ALA A 68 -5.92 -5.38 8.08
N GLN A 69 -6.24 -6.44 7.32
CA GLN A 69 -6.01 -6.48 5.87
C GLN A 69 -6.75 -5.37 5.13
N LYS A 70 -7.99 -5.05 5.53
CA LYS A 70 -8.73 -3.90 4.98
C LYS A 70 -8.05 -2.57 5.31
N SER A 71 -7.55 -2.40 6.54
CA SER A 71 -6.81 -1.21 6.93
C SER A 71 -5.53 -1.04 6.11
N ASP A 72 -4.81 -2.13 5.89
CA ASP A 72 -3.55 -2.12 5.15
C ASP A 72 -3.76 -1.88 3.66
N ASP A 73 -4.81 -2.43 3.04
CA ASP A 73 -5.22 -2.07 1.68
C ASP A 73 -5.57 -0.57 1.57
N MET A 74 -6.34 -0.03 2.52
CA MET A 74 -6.67 1.41 2.50
C MET A 74 -5.41 2.29 2.60
N LYS A 75 -4.45 1.93 3.47
CA LYS A 75 -3.17 2.65 3.58
C LYS A 75 -2.36 2.53 2.29
N THR A 76 -2.30 1.33 1.72
CA THR A 76 -1.56 1.05 0.48
C THR A 76 -2.14 1.84 -0.69
N ARG A 77 -3.47 1.83 -0.85
CA ARG A 77 -4.18 2.65 -1.83
C ARG A 77 -3.88 4.13 -1.66
N ALA A 78 -3.94 4.64 -0.42
CA ALA A 78 -3.63 6.05 -0.14
C ALA A 78 -2.19 6.40 -0.54
N LYS A 79 -1.21 5.55 -0.21
CA LYS A 79 0.19 5.75 -0.60
C LYS A 79 0.35 5.79 -2.12
N LEU A 80 -0.27 4.86 -2.86
CA LEU A 80 -0.23 4.89 -4.33
C LEU A 80 -0.88 6.15 -4.90
N ILE A 81 -2.05 6.57 -4.41
CA ILE A 81 -2.71 7.81 -4.87
C ILE A 81 -1.79 9.02 -4.72
N LEU A 82 -1.03 9.09 -3.61
CA LEU A 82 -0.06 10.16 -3.39
C LEU A 82 1.12 10.15 -4.35
N THR A 83 1.29 9.13 -5.20
CA THR A 83 2.31 9.08 -6.25
C THR A 83 1.74 9.39 -7.63
N ILE A 84 0.45 9.70 -7.74
CA ILE A 84 -0.24 9.96 -9.00
C ILE A 84 -0.41 11.48 -9.17
N ASP A 85 -0.32 11.98 -10.41
CA ASP A 85 -0.62 13.36 -10.72
C ASP A 85 -2.13 13.65 -10.53
N GLY A 86 -2.46 14.80 -9.95
CA GLY A 86 -3.83 15.18 -9.63
C GLY A 86 -4.76 15.23 -10.86
N PHE A 87 -4.22 15.47 -12.07
CA PHE A 87 -5.00 15.43 -13.30
C PHE A 87 -5.65 14.05 -13.56
N LEU A 88 -5.06 12.97 -13.04
CA LEU A 88 -5.55 11.61 -13.25
C LEU A 88 -6.61 11.18 -12.22
N TYR A 89 -6.84 11.97 -11.17
CA TYR A 89 -7.77 11.59 -10.08
C TYR A 89 -9.20 11.35 -10.54
N VAL A 90 -9.63 12.02 -11.61
CA VAL A 90 -10.97 11.82 -12.19
C VAL A 90 -11.20 10.36 -12.62
N HIS A 91 -10.14 9.66 -13.03
CA HIS A 91 -10.22 8.27 -13.50
C HIS A 91 -10.18 7.25 -12.36
N ILE A 92 -9.59 7.60 -11.21
CA ILE A 92 -9.33 6.66 -10.11
C ILE A 92 -10.14 6.93 -8.83
N ARG A 93 -10.85 8.06 -8.75
CA ARG A 93 -11.59 8.49 -7.55
C ARG A 93 -12.65 7.52 -7.02
N ASN A 94 -13.12 6.60 -7.88
CA ASN A 94 -14.14 5.61 -7.52
C ASN A 94 -13.56 4.24 -7.19
N THR A 95 -12.24 4.08 -7.26
CA THR A 95 -11.57 2.81 -6.96
C THR A 95 -11.63 2.52 -5.46
N THR A 96 -11.98 1.28 -5.11
CA THR A 96 -12.28 0.91 -3.71
C THR A 96 -11.22 0.05 -3.06
N THR A 97 -10.34 -0.57 -3.85
CA THR A 97 -9.23 -1.40 -3.39
C THR A 97 -7.93 -0.99 -4.10
N THR A 98 -6.78 -1.33 -3.52
CA THR A 98 -5.47 -1.11 -4.15
C THR A 98 -5.38 -1.84 -5.49
N TYR A 99 -5.90 -3.07 -5.54
CA TYR A 99 -5.94 -3.87 -6.76
C TYR A 99 -6.76 -3.21 -7.88
N ASP A 100 -7.94 -2.67 -7.56
CA ASP A 100 -8.81 -1.98 -8.52
C ASP A 100 -8.16 -0.68 -9.05
N LEU A 101 -7.50 0.07 -8.18
CA LEU A 101 -6.66 1.22 -8.56
C LEU A 101 -5.57 0.79 -9.55
N TRP A 102 -4.77 -0.21 -9.20
CA TRP A 102 -3.66 -0.69 -10.02
C TRP A 102 -4.14 -1.19 -11.39
N LYS A 103 -5.20 -1.99 -11.40
CA LYS A 103 -5.83 -2.51 -12.62
C LYS A 103 -6.37 -1.39 -13.50
N THR A 104 -6.98 -0.36 -12.93
CA THR A 104 -7.51 0.80 -13.67
C THR A 104 -6.38 1.55 -14.37
N LEU A 105 -5.29 1.86 -13.65
CA LEU A 105 -4.11 2.52 -14.21
C LEU A 105 -3.46 1.67 -15.30
N LYS A 106 -3.34 0.36 -15.07
CA LYS A 106 -2.85 -0.59 -16.07
C LYS A 106 -3.71 -0.57 -17.34
N ASN A 107 -5.02 -0.66 -17.22
CA ASN A 107 -5.91 -0.61 -18.39
C ASN A 107 -5.84 0.72 -19.16
N MET A 108 -5.50 1.83 -18.50
CA MET A 108 -5.39 3.14 -19.15
C MET A 108 -4.05 3.34 -19.87
N PHE A 109 -2.95 2.88 -19.28
CA PHE A 109 -1.60 3.26 -19.71
C PHE A 109 -0.73 2.11 -20.21
N ASN A 110 -1.03 0.86 -19.82
CA ASN A 110 -0.38 -0.31 -20.38
C ASN A 110 -0.93 -0.56 -21.78
N ASP A 111 -0.41 0.19 -22.75
CA ASP A 111 -0.69 0.03 -24.16
C ASP A 111 0.10 -1.16 -24.72
N SER A 112 -0.09 -2.35 -24.13
CA SER A 112 0.28 -3.61 -24.78
C SER A 112 -0.72 -3.93 -25.90
N GLY A 113 -1.01 -2.92 -26.73
CA GLY A 113 -1.81 -3.01 -27.94
C GLY A 113 -0.88 -3.31 -29.12
N TYR A 114 -1.00 -4.53 -29.63
CA TYR A 114 -0.36 -5.11 -30.82
C TYR A 114 1.09 -5.61 -30.67
N SER A 115 1.21 -6.93 -30.43
CA SER A 115 2.21 -7.77 -31.11
C SER A 115 1.68 -8.13 -32.50
#